data_AF-A0A926JIT0-F1
#
_entry.id   AF-A0A926JIT0-F1
#
_cell.length_a   1.000
_cell.length_b   1.000
_cell.length_c   1.000
_cell.angle_alpha   90.00
_cell.angle_beta   90.00
_cell.angle_gamma   90.00
#
_symmetry.space_group_name_H-M   'P 1'
#
loop_
_entity.id
_entity.type
_entity.pdbx_description
1 polymer ?
#
loop_
_entity_poly.entity_id
_entity_poly.type
_entity_poly.pdbx_seq_one_letter_code
_entity_poly.pdbx_strand_id
1 'polypeptide(L)'
;MATRTFALNTEPHVADIGGTKLEFQPEVFGDEFMDAYVELREAQKAKGVDMDNLVDADPADVRRTVRALRLFLARQMLEDSAELILRLNVVKDGKTLETFRDLDDAEEYAAQHQGARVVDAFRLPTRVIVELLEWVVELFGGGSRPTTSSVASSTPSRQAGKRGTGVSPSRASTPTRGR
;
A
#
# COMPACT_ATOMS: atom_id res chain seq x y z
N MET A 1 -14.89 37.54 19.41
CA MET A 1 -13.80 36.73 18.85
C MET A 1 -14.40 35.44 18.34
N ALA A 2 -14.15 35.06 17.08
CA ALA A 2 -14.60 33.79 16.54
C ALA A 2 -13.56 32.70 16.85
N THR A 3 -14.00 31.57 17.39
CA THR A 3 -13.15 30.41 17.68
C THR A 3 -13.57 29.26 16.78
N ARG A 4 -12.60 28.55 16.19
CA ARG A 4 -12.81 27.35 15.39
C ARG A 4 -11.90 26.23 15.90
N THR A 5 -12.46 25.03 15.99
CA THR A 5 -11.73 23.81 16.38
C THR A 5 -11.49 22.95 15.15
N PHE A 6 -10.33 22.27 15.12
CA PHE A 6 -9.95 21.32 14.08
C PHE A 6 -9.56 20.01 14.78
N ALA A 7 -9.89 18.88 14.14
CA ALA A 7 -9.44 17.57 14.60
C ALA A 7 -8.07 17.27 13.98
N LEU A 8 -7.18 16.69 14.77
CA LEU A 8 -5.87 16.19 14.33
C LEU A 8 -5.78 14.72 14.73
N ASN A 9 -5.19 13.91 13.87
CA ASN A 9 -4.79 12.56 14.22
C ASN A 9 -3.61 12.63 15.18
N THR A 10 -3.62 11.75 16.19
CA THR A 10 -2.56 11.67 17.20
C THR A 10 -1.97 10.27 17.33
N GLU A 11 -2.61 9.29 16.71
CA GLU A 11 -2.16 7.90 16.64
C GLU A 11 -1.55 7.63 15.27
N PRO A 12 -0.50 6.78 15.17
CA PRO A 12 0.08 6.38 13.90
C PRO A 12 -0.93 5.66 13.01
N HIS A 13 -0.85 5.91 11.70
CA HIS A 13 -1.58 5.08 10.74
C HIS A 13 -0.83 3.77 10.54
N VAL A 14 -1.53 2.64 10.49
CA VAL A 14 -0.89 1.32 10.46
C VAL A 14 -1.28 0.56 9.19
N ALA A 15 -0.28 0.18 8.40
CA ALA A 15 -0.44 -0.80 7.33
C ALA A 15 -0.02 -2.19 7.83
N ASP A 16 -0.96 -3.14 7.85
CA ASP A 16 -0.69 -4.54 8.21
C ASP A 16 -0.43 -5.37 6.94
N ILE A 17 0.80 -5.84 6.79
CA ILE A 17 1.26 -6.63 5.65
C ILE A 17 1.58 -8.04 6.14
N GLY A 18 0.53 -8.88 6.20
CA GLY A 18 0.67 -10.28 6.58
C GLY A 18 1.22 -10.48 8.00
N GLY A 19 0.84 -9.60 8.94
CA GLY A 19 1.30 -9.62 10.33
C GLY A 19 2.50 -8.72 10.62
N THR A 20 3.14 -8.14 9.60
CA THR A 20 4.16 -7.10 9.79
C THR A 20 3.49 -5.74 9.71
N LYS A 21 3.63 -4.94 10.77
CA LYS A 21 3.05 -3.59 10.84
C LYS A 21 4.06 -2.56 10.38
N LEU A 22 3.66 -1.69 9.45
CA LEU A 22 4.36 -0.46 9.13
C LEU A 22 3.55 0.71 9.67
N GLU A 23 4.20 1.53 10.48
CA GLU A 23 3.60 2.67 11.18
C GLU A 23 4.00 3.97 10.48
N PHE A 24 3.00 4.78 10.19
CA PHE A 24 3.11 6.07 9.53
C PHE A 24 2.83 7.20 10.51
N GLN A 25 3.40 8.37 10.23
CA GLN A 25 3.21 9.56 11.06
C GLN A 25 1.70 9.87 11.20
N PRO A 26 1.21 10.30 12.38
CA PRO A 26 -0.20 10.64 12.55
C PRO A 26 -0.65 11.76 11.60
N GLU A 27 0.19 12.77 11.44
CA GLU A 27 0.01 13.93 10.58
C GLU A 27 1.34 14.24 9.89
N VAL A 28 1.29 14.84 8.70
CA VAL A 28 2.47 15.28 7.96
C VAL A 28 2.27 16.74 7.55
N PHE A 29 3.34 17.53 7.59
CA PHE A 29 3.28 18.90 7.08
C PHE A 29 3.20 18.88 5.55
N GLY A 30 2.25 19.64 5.00
CA GLY A 30 1.94 19.57 3.57
C GLY A 30 3.11 19.97 2.65
N ASP A 31 4.01 20.82 3.11
CA ASP A 31 5.26 21.16 2.43
C ASP A 31 6.22 19.96 2.36
N GLU A 32 6.50 19.32 3.50
CA GLU A 32 7.37 18.12 3.55
C GLU A 32 6.86 16.98 2.66
N PHE A 33 5.54 16.78 2.64
CA PHE A 33 4.90 15.79 1.76
C PHE A 33 5.10 16.15 0.28
N MET A 34 4.87 17.41 -0.08
CA MET A 34 4.97 17.86 -1.47
C MET A 34 6.41 17.83 -1.97
N ASP A 35 7.38 18.19 -1.14
CA ASP A 35 8.81 18.11 -1.47
C ASP A 35 9.21 16.66 -1.75
N ALA A 36 8.85 15.74 -0.85
CA ALA A 36 9.11 14.31 -1.06
C ALA A 36 8.42 13.76 -2.32
N TYR A 37 7.20 14.22 -2.61
CA TYR A 37 6.45 13.79 -3.79
C TYR A 37 7.05 14.34 -5.09
N VAL A 38 7.56 15.57 -5.09
CA VAL A 38 8.29 16.16 -6.21
C VAL A 38 9.56 15.34 -6.50
N GLU A 39 10.35 15.03 -5.48
CA GLU A 39 11.56 14.20 -5.64
C GLU A 39 11.23 12.83 -6.26
N LEU A 40 10.15 12.19 -5.80
CA LEU A 40 9.68 10.93 -6.37
C LEU A 40 9.32 11.08 -7.86
N ARG A 41 8.59 12.13 -8.22
CA ARG A 41 8.18 12.40 -9.61
C ARG A 41 9.38 12.69 -10.50
N GLU A 42 10.37 13.41 -10.01
CA GLU A 42 11.60 13.67 -10.74
C GLU A 42 12.39 12.38 -10.97
N ALA A 43 12.49 11.51 -9.96
CA ALA A 43 13.12 10.20 -10.09
C ALA A 43 12.42 9.31 -11.14
N GLN A 44 11.09 9.29 -11.16
CA GLN A 44 10.31 8.57 -12.19
C GLN A 44 10.55 9.15 -13.60
N LYS A 45 10.46 10.48 -13.74
CA LYS A 45 10.58 11.15 -15.03
C LYS A 45 11.99 11.02 -15.63
N ALA A 46 13.03 11.14 -14.81
CA ALA A 46 14.41 11.03 -15.25
C ALA A 46 14.72 9.66 -15.88
N LYS A 47 13.95 8.63 -15.51
CA LYS A 47 14.18 7.24 -15.93
C LYS A 47 13.16 6.71 -16.94
N GLY A 48 12.08 7.45 -17.21
CA GLY A 48 11.07 7.05 -18.21
C GLY A 48 10.34 5.75 -17.86
N VAL A 49 10.37 5.32 -16.59
CA VAL A 49 9.76 4.07 -16.15
C VAL A 49 8.27 4.29 -15.89
N ASP A 50 7.45 3.61 -16.69
CA ASP A 50 6.03 3.45 -16.38
C ASP A 50 5.84 2.27 -15.42
N MET A 51 5.34 2.55 -14.22
CA MET A 51 5.12 1.53 -13.21
C MET A 51 3.94 0.61 -13.53
N ASP A 52 3.02 1.08 -14.36
CA ASP A 52 1.89 0.28 -14.83
C ASP A 52 2.29 -0.61 -16.02
N ASN A 53 3.42 -0.32 -16.66
CA ASN A 53 3.97 -1.08 -17.79
C ASN A 53 5.49 -1.26 -17.71
N LEU A 54 5.92 -2.25 -16.94
CA LEU A 54 7.33 -2.56 -16.67
C LEU A 54 7.99 -3.47 -17.72
N VAL A 55 7.27 -3.88 -18.78
CA VAL A 55 7.72 -4.94 -19.70
C VAL A 55 8.99 -4.54 -20.47
N ASP A 56 9.10 -3.28 -20.86
CA ASP A 56 10.20 -2.76 -21.68
C ASP A 56 11.23 -1.96 -20.86
N ALA A 57 11.05 -1.86 -19.54
CA ALA A 57 11.92 -1.06 -18.67
C ALA A 57 13.22 -1.80 -18.32
N ASP A 58 14.34 -1.06 -18.27
CA ASP A 58 15.61 -1.62 -17.80
C ASP A 58 15.48 -2.07 -16.33
N PRO A 59 15.85 -3.32 -15.97
CA PRO A 59 15.73 -3.82 -14.60
C PRO A 59 16.43 -2.96 -13.54
N ALA A 60 17.54 -2.29 -13.87
CA ALA A 60 18.24 -1.38 -12.98
C ALA A 60 17.42 -0.09 -12.74
N ASP A 61 16.82 0.46 -13.79
CA ASP A 61 15.95 1.64 -13.68
C ASP A 61 14.66 1.32 -12.91
N VAL A 62 14.09 0.13 -13.09
CA VAL A 62 12.95 -0.34 -12.27
C VAL A 62 13.36 -0.43 -10.80
N ARG A 63 14.53 -1.01 -10.50
CA ARG A 63 15.01 -1.13 -9.11
C ARG A 63 15.20 0.24 -8.46
N ARG A 64 15.83 1.18 -9.16
CA ARG A 64 16.03 2.56 -8.67
C ARG A 64 14.72 3.31 -8.50
N THR A 65 13.75 3.10 -9.39
CA THR A 65 12.39 3.67 -9.26
C THR A 65 11.67 3.13 -8.02
N VAL A 66 11.69 1.80 -7.81
CA VAL A 66 11.13 1.18 -6.59
C VAL A 66 11.87 1.67 -5.33
N ARG A 67 13.18 1.92 -5.42
CA ARG A 67 13.94 2.50 -4.32
C ARG A 67 13.46 3.91 -3.97
N ALA A 68 13.25 4.77 -4.97
CA ALA A 68 12.72 6.12 -4.76
C ALA A 68 11.34 6.09 -4.09
N LEU A 69 10.46 5.15 -4.46
CA LEU A 69 9.18 4.95 -3.79
C LEU A 69 9.34 4.58 -2.33
N ARG A 70 10.23 3.63 -2.02
CA ARG A 70 10.50 3.24 -0.63
C ARG A 70 11.05 4.41 0.19
N LEU A 71 11.91 5.24 -0.40
CA LEU A 71 12.41 6.47 0.23
C LEU A 71 11.28 7.47 0.50
N PHE A 72 10.40 7.68 -0.47
CA PHE A 72 9.21 8.53 -0.28
C PHE A 72 8.34 8.01 0.87
N LEU A 73 7.98 6.73 0.84
CA LEU A 73 7.15 6.08 1.88
C LEU A 73 7.82 6.18 3.26
N ALA A 74 9.12 5.92 3.35
CA ALA A 74 9.87 5.96 4.59
C ALA A 74 9.89 7.35 5.24
N ARG A 75 9.86 8.44 4.46
CA ARG A 75 9.73 9.81 5.01
C ARG A 75 8.40 10.03 5.73
N GLN A 76 7.37 9.28 5.34
CA GLN A 76 6.03 9.34 5.95
C GLN A 76 5.89 8.32 7.10
N MET A 77 6.91 7.50 7.35
CA MET A 77 6.92 6.45 8.38
C MET A 77 7.52 6.92 9.69
N LEU A 78 7.21 6.21 10.77
CA LEU A 78 8.00 6.24 12.00
C LEU A 78 9.37 5.57 11.76
N GLU A 79 10.35 5.91 12.59
CA GLU A 79 11.75 5.52 12.41
C GLU A 79 11.95 4.01 12.23
N ASP A 80 11.34 3.19 13.09
CA ASP A 80 11.47 1.73 13.02
C ASP A 80 10.92 1.15 11.71
N SER A 81 9.81 1.69 11.22
CA SER A 81 9.19 1.26 9.96
C SER A 81 9.98 1.74 8.75
N ALA A 82 10.50 2.97 8.80
CA ALA A 82 11.40 3.53 7.81
C ALA A 82 12.69 2.71 7.69
N GLU A 83 13.31 2.34 8.83
CA GLU A 83 14.49 1.50 8.83
C GLU A 83 14.20 0.13 8.20
N LEU A 84 13.10 -0.50 8.60
CA LEU A 84 12.72 -1.81 8.08
C LEU A 84 12.55 -1.80 6.55
N ILE A 85 11.85 -0.80 6.00
CA ILE A 85 11.56 -0.75 4.57
C ILE A 85 12.77 -0.34 3.72
N LEU A 86 13.70 0.44 4.29
CA LEU A 86 14.89 0.93 3.59
C LEU A 86 16.10 0.01 3.70
N ARG A 87 16.08 -0.97 4.58
CA ARG A 87 17.21 -1.90 4.78
C ARG A 87 17.47 -2.73 3.52
N LEU A 88 18.73 -2.73 3.08
CA LEU A 88 19.24 -3.49 1.95
C LEU A 88 20.22 -4.55 2.47
N ASN A 89 20.20 -5.73 1.87
CA ASN A 89 21.17 -6.79 2.10
C ASN A 89 21.93 -7.07 0.81
N VAL A 90 23.25 -7.14 0.89
CA VAL A 90 24.05 -7.76 -0.17
C VAL A 90 24.12 -9.25 0.13
N VAL A 91 23.55 -10.06 -0.78
CA VAL A 91 23.43 -11.51 -0.58
C VAL A 91 24.23 -12.28 -1.63
N LYS A 92 24.83 -13.39 -1.21
CA LYS A 92 25.52 -14.34 -2.07
C LYS A 92 25.25 -15.76 -1.57
N ASP A 93 24.92 -16.67 -2.49
CA ASP A 93 24.65 -18.09 -2.18
C ASP A 93 23.65 -18.29 -1.02
N GLY A 94 22.62 -17.43 -0.97
CA GLY A 94 21.58 -17.46 0.06
C GLY A 94 21.98 -16.88 1.42
N LYS A 95 23.18 -16.34 1.57
CA LYS A 95 23.68 -15.71 2.80
C LYS A 95 23.79 -14.21 2.63
N THR A 96 23.42 -13.46 3.67
CA THR A 96 23.72 -12.03 3.76
C THR A 96 25.21 -11.86 4.04
N LEU A 97 25.90 -11.12 3.18
CA LEU A 97 27.28 -10.72 3.37
C LEU A 97 27.37 -9.46 4.22
N GLU A 98 26.53 -8.46 3.94
CA GLU A 98 26.50 -7.17 4.63
C GLU A 98 25.14 -6.48 4.44
N THR A 99 24.80 -5.56 5.35
CA THR A 99 23.55 -4.78 5.34
C THR A 99 23.83 -3.29 5.18
N PHE A 100 23.05 -2.62 4.35
CA PHE A 100 23.21 -1.20 4.01
C PHE A 100 21.89 -0.43 4.12
N ARG A 101 22.00 0.89 4.28
CA ARG A 101 20.88 1.82 4.11
C ARG A 101 20.91 2.55 2.77
N ASP A 102 22.08 2.72 2.16
CA ASP A 102 22.21 3.37 0.87
C ASP A 102 22.33 2.34 -0.27
N LEU A 103 21.73 2.65 -1.42
CA LEU A 103 21.74 1.75 -2.57
C LEU A 103 23.09 1.75 -3.29
N ASP A 104 23.71 2.92 -3.44
CA ASP A 104 24.97 3.05 -4.15
C ASP A 104 26.08 2.35 -3.37
N ASP A 105 26.12 2.52 -2.04
CA ASP A 105 27.04 1.77 -1.16
C ASP A 105 26.86 0.25 -1.28
N ALA A 106 25.60 -0.21 -1.31
CA ALA A 106 25.29 -1.63 -1.45
C ALA A 106 25.68 -2.18 -2.83
N GLU A 107 25.46 -1.40 -3.90
CA GLU A 107 25.83 -1.76 -5.27
C GLU A 107 27.36 -1.81 -5.43
N GLU A 108 28.08 -0.84 -4.86
CA GLU A 108 29.54 -0.82 -4.85
C GLU A 108 30.10 -2.04 -4.11
N TYR A 109 29.59 -2.33 -2.92
CA TYR A 109 30.00 -3.53 -2.17
C TYR A 109 29.68 -4.82 -2.91
N ALA A 110 28.51 -4.92 -3.55
CA ALA A 110 28.15 -6.09 -4.35
C ALA A 110 29.07 -6.27 -5.57
N ALA A 111 29.51 -5.19 -6.21
CA ALA A 111 30.42 -5.24 -7.36
C ALA A 111 31.80 -5.81 -7.00
N GLN A 112 32.24 -5.62 -5.75
CA GLN A 112 33.48 -6.20 -5.22
C GLN A 112 33.37 -7.71 -4.95
N HIS A 113 32.15 -8.26 -4.90
CA HIS A 113 31.89 -9.66 -4.53
C HIS A 113 31.23 -10.40 -5.68
N GLN A 114 32.02 -11.07 -6.53
CA GLN A 114 31.49 -11.79 -7.70
C GLN A 114 30.34 -12.75 -7.31
N GLY A 115 29.20 -12.59 -8.00
CA GLY A 115 27.98 -13.37 -7.77
C GLY A 115 27.08 -12.86 -6.63
N ALA A 116 27.48 -11.79 -5.93
CA ALA A 116 26.62 -11.11 -4.97
C ALA A 116 25.57 -10.24 -5.68
N ARG A 117 24.44 -10.00 -4.99
CA ARG A 117 23.38 -9.10 -5.46
C ARG A 117 22.77 -8.33 -4.29
N VAL A 118 22.34 -7.11 -4.56
CA VAL A 118 21.57 -6.30 -3.61
C VAL A 118 20.11 -6.74 -3.62
N VAL A 119 19.51 -6.90 -2.44
CA VAL A 119 18.08 -7.15 -2.24
C VAL A 119 17.56 -6.33 -1.06
N ASP A 120 16.31 -5.89 -1.11
CA ASP A 120 15.66 -5.35 0.10
C ASP A 120 15.60 -6.44 1.18
N ALA A 121 15.96 -6.10 2.42
CA ALA A 121 15.83 -7.02 3.55
C ALA A 121 14.35 -7.33 3.82
N PHE A 122 13.49 -6.29 3.75
CA PHE A 122 12.04 -6.45 3.77
C PHE A 122 11.48 -6.52 2.34
N ARG A 123 11.32 -7.76 1.85
CA ARG A 123 10.85 -8.04 0.48
C ARG A 123 9.33 -7.89 0.41
N LEU A 124 8.88 -6.92 -0.37
CA LEU A 124 7.48 -6.70 -0.69
C LEU A 124 7.25 -6.90 -2.18
N PRO A 125 6.12 -7.51 -2.59
CA PRO A 125 5.69 -7.46 -3.99
C PRO A 125 5.51 -6.02 -4.44
N THR A 126 5.86 -5.70 -5.69
CA THR A 126 5.72 -4.34 -6.25
C THR A 126 4.30 -3.80 -6.09
N ARG A 127 3.27 -4.65 -6.27
CA ARG A 127 1.86 -4.24 -6.06
C ARG A 127 1.61 -3.66 -4.67
N VAL A 128 2.23 -4.23 -3.64
CA VAL A 128 2.03 -3.77 -2.25
C VAL A 128 2.69 -2.42 -2.04
N ILE A 129 3.84 -2.16 -2.67
CA ILE A 129 4.52 -0.86 -2.59
C ILE A 129 3.68 0.22 -3.26
N VAL A 130 3.04 -0.09 -4.40
CA VAL A 130 2.13 0.83 -5.10
C VAL A 130 0.85 1.06 -4.29
N GLU A 131 0.24 0.01 -3.76
CA GLU A 131 -0.94 0.12 -2.87
C GLU A 131 -0.63 0.99 -1.63
N LEU A 132 0.57 0.87 -1.03
CA LEU A 132 1.00 1.73 0.07
C LEU A 132 1.15 3.19 -0.36
N LEU A 133 1.70 3.45 -1.55
CA LEU A 133 1.83 4.81 -2.08
C LEU A 133 0.45 5.45 -2.26
N GLU A 134 -0.48 4.75 -2.89
CA GLU A 134 -1.85 5.22 -3.11
C GLU A 134 -2.52 5.58 -1.78
N TRP A 135 -2.41 4.69 -0.80
CA TRP A 135 -2.96 4.92 0.53
C TRP A 135 -2.33 6.12 1.23
N VAL A 136 -1.01 6.29 1.18
CA VAL A 136 -0.32 7.44 1.76
C VAL A 136 -0.71 8.76 1.08
N VAL A 137 -0.89 8.76 -0.24
CA VAL A 137 -1.38 9.93 -0.98
C VAL A 137 -2.82 10.25 -0.62
N GLU A 138 -3.66 9.24 -0.36
CA GLU A 138 -5.02 9.46 0.14
C GLU A 138 -5.02 10.06 1.55
N LEU A 139 -4.18 9.53 2.45
CA LEU A 139 -4.07 9.98 3.84
C LEU A 139 -3.63 11.44 3.95
N PHE A 140 -2.52 11.81 3.29
CA PHE A 140 -1.89 13.12 3.49
C PHE A 140 -2.14 14.13 2.35
N GLY A 141 -2.52 13.65 1.16
CA GLY A 141 -2.71 14.48 -0.03
C GLY A 141 -4.05 15.23 -0.12
N GLY A 142 -4.93 15.10 0.88
CA GLY A 142 -6.18 15.88 0.97
C GLY A 142 -7.31 15.37 0.07
N GLY A 143 -7.69 14.11 0.23
CA GLY A 143 -8.71 13.35 -0.53
C GLY A 143 -9.79 14.15 -1.29
N SER A 144 -9.64 14.18 -2.61
CA SER A 144 -10.73 14.22 -3.62
C SER A 144 -10.16 13.87 -5.00
N ARG A 145 -9.76 12.61 -5.19
CA ARG A 145 -9.68 11.99 -6.52
C ARG A 145 -10.66 10.81 -6.56
N PRO A 146 -11.48 10.66 -7.62
CA PRO A 146 -12.42 9.55 -7.72
C PRO A 146 -11.67 8.23 -7.62
N THR A 147 -12.13 7.38 -6.71
CA THR A 147 -11.67 5.99 -6.55
C THR A 147 -11.80 5.28 -7.90
N THR A 148 -10.69 4.97 -8.57
CA THR A 148 -10.68 3.87 -9.52
C THR A 148 -10.65 2.58 -8.71
N SER A 149 -11.84 2.19 -8.25
CA SER A 149 -12.25 0.82 -7.86
C SER A 149 -11.16 -0.07 -7.26
N SER A 150 -10.97 0.01 -5.95
CA SER A 150 -10.36 -1.08 -5.19
C SER A 150 -11.32 -2.28 -5.21
N VAL A 151 -10.96 -3.33 -5.95
CA VAL A 151 -11.58 -4.66 -5.85
C VAL A 151 -11.08 -5.32 -4.55
N ALA A 152 -11.43 -4.74 -3.41
CA ALA A 152 -11.29 -5.39 -2.13
C ALA A 152 -12.43 -6.42 -2.03
N SER A 153 -12.06 -7.67 -2.24
CA SER A 153 -12.92 -8.84 -2.18
C SER A 153 -13.36 -9.13 -0.74
N SER A 154 -14.29 -8.33 -0.22
CA SER A 154 -15.15 -8.77 0.87
C SER A 154 -16.16 -9.77 0.30
N THR A 155 -15.88 -11.06 0.47
CA THR A 155 -16.86 -12.13 0.20
C THR A 155 -18.11 -11.84 1.05
N PRO A 156 -19.31 -11.66 0.47
CA PRO A 156 -20.51 -11.49 1.28
C PRO A 156 -20.77 -12.79 2.06
N SER A 157 -20.90 -12.67 3.38
CA SER A 157 -21.36 -13.75 4.25
C SER A 157 -22.64 -14.38 3.70
N ARG A 158 -22.67 -15.71 3.60
CA ARG A 158 -23.86 -16.47 3.15
C ARG A 158 -25.06 -16.08 4.02
N GLN A 159 -26.06 -15.48 3.39
CA GLN A 159 -27.31 -15.08 4.03
C GLN A 159 -28.01 -16.33 4.58
N ALA A 160 -28.25 -16.33 5.89
CA ALA A 160 -28.96 -17.39 6.60
C ALA A 160 -30.43 -17.48 6.16
N GLY A 161 -30.88 -18.69 5.84
CA GLY A 161 -32.26 -19.18 6.01
C GLY A 161 -33.40 -18.44 5.30
N LYS A 162 -33.88 -18.99 4.17
CA LYS A 162 -35.22 -18.73 3.64
C LYS A 162 -36.27 -19.09 4.71
N ARG A 163 -37.01 -18.10 5.23
CA ARG A 163 -38.26 -18.33 5.98
C ARG A 163 -39.30 -18.92 5.03
N GLY A 164 -39.77 -20.13 5.33
CA GLY A 164 -40.86 -20.79 4.63
C GLY A 164 -42.18 -20.06 4.85
N THR A 165 -42.87 -19.74 3.77
CA THR A 165 -44.29 -19.40 3.78
C THR A 165 -45.08 -20.71 3.92
N GLY A 166 -45.45 -21.03 5.16
CA GLY A 166 -46.36 -22.13 5.47
C GLY A 166 -47.73 -21.90 4.85
N VAL A 167 -48.27 -22.95 4.23
CA VAL A 167 -49.63 -23.01 3.69
C VAL A 167 -50.60 -23.15 4.86
N SER A 168 -51.47 -22.16 5.07
CA SER A 168 -52.57 -22.24 6.04
C SER A 168 -53.71 -23.12 5.49
N PRO A 169 -54.25 -24.09 6.26
CA PRO A 169 -55.33 -24.94 5.81
C PRO A 169 -56.72 -24.39 6.20
N SER A 170 -57.64 -24.49 5.21
CA SER A 170 -59.10 -24.67 5.32
C SER A 170 -59.99 -23.56 5.93
N ARG A 171 -60.96 -23.10 5.13
CA ARG A 171 -62.39 -23.14 5.48
C ARG A 171 -63.27 -22.93 4.24
N ALA A 172 -63.98 -24.00 3.89
CA ALA A 172 -65.10 -23.99 2.96
C ALA A 172 -66.31 -23.26 3.58
N SER A 173 -67.08 -22.52 2.76
CA SER A 173 -68.48 -22.18 3.01
C SER A 173 -69.13 -21.70 1.72
N THR A 174 -69.89 -22.58 1.09
CA THR A 174 -70.83 -22.29 0.00
C THR A 174 -72.14 -21.75 0.60
N PRO A 175 -72.82 -20.80 -0.05
CA PRO A 175 -74.28 -20.75 0.00
C PRO A 175 -74.91 -20.83 -1.40
N THR A 176 -76.00 -21.58 -1.44
CA THR A 176 -76.86 -21.98 -2.56
C THR A 176 -77.90 -20.91 -2.94
N ARG A 177 -78.45 -21.06 -4.16
CA ARG A 177 -79.76 -20.57 -4.72
C ARG A 177 -79.77 -19.14 -5.26
N GLY A 178 -80.26 -18.82 -6.47
CA GLY A 178 -81.02 -19.55 -7.48
C GLY A 178 -82.22 -18.71 -7.92
N ARG A 179 -82.33 -18.38 -9.21
CA ARG A 179 -83.58 -18.32 -9.99
C ARG A 179 -83.26 -18.23 -11.49
#